data_AF-A0A3N5UZ12-F1
#
_entry.id   AF-A0A3N5UZ12-F1
#
_cell.length_a   1.000
_cell.length_b   1.000
_cell.length_c   1.000
_cell.angle_alpha   90.00
_cell.angle_beta   90.00
_cell.angle_gamma   90.00
#
_symmetry.space_group_name_H-M   'P 1'
#
loop_
_entity.id
_entity.type
_entity.pdbx_description
1 polymer ?
#
loop_
_entity_poly.entity_id
_entity_poly.type
_entity_poly.pdbx_seq_one_letter_code
_entity_poly.pdbx_strand_id
1 'polypeptide(L)'
;MQTIERAYDIEAEAAHTFDLSKFSTVFINDPRFPLPSSTLQDVREMTDNLSLESAGYLDYKMAYYSWRRDGALHLDKLKEKAKAENRSLTQTEVRSLTDKYGRTAPPRTQETTRNIPVKFISMGINDDISYVVIDDGPRTRQLTLILVDKKWYIAGTKGISIHP
;
A
#
# COMPACT_ATOMS: atom_id res chain seq x y z
N MET A 1 -12.11 -7.35 -13.60
CA MET A 1 -10.67 -7.32 -13.97
C MET A 1 -10.12 -5.91 -13.98
N GLN A 2 -10.75 -4.94 -14.67
CA GLN A 2 -10.30 -3.53 -14.69
C GLN A 2 -10.02 -2.89 -13.31
N THR A 3 -10.80 -3.20 -12.26
CA THR A 3 -10.54 -2.65 -10.91
C THR A 3 -9.16 -3.04 -10.38
N ILE A 4 -8.72 -4.27 -10.58
CA ILE A 4 -7.46 -4.77 -10.02
C ILE A 4 -6.28 -4.08 -10.70
N GLU A 5 -6.25 -4.08 -12.03
CA GLU A 5 -5.20 -3.40 -12.80
C GLU A 5 -5.16 -1.91 -12.46
N ARG A 6 -6.33 -1.25 -12.45
CA ARG A 6 -6.45 0.16 -12.05
C ARG A 6 -5.95 0.42 -10.63
N ALA A 7 -6.15 -0.51 -9.69
CA ALA A 7 -5.64 -0.37 -8.34
C ALA A 7 -4.10 -0.34 -8.33
N TYR A 8 -3.45 -1.18 -9.13
CA TYR A 8 -1.99 -1.15 -9.27
C TYR A 8 -1.49 0.13 -9.94
N ASP A 9 -2.20 0.66 -10.94
CA ASP A 9 -1.83 1.93 -11.56
C ASP A 9 -1.94 3.10 -10.58
N ILE A 10 -3.05 3.15 -9.82
CA ILE A 10 -3.25 4.15 -8.76
C ILE A 10 -2.17 4.04 -7.68
N GLU A 11 -1.78 2.81 -7.30
CA GLU A 11 -0.71 2.57 -6.34
C GLU A 11 0.66 3.01 -6.86
N ALA A 12 0.97 2.76 -8.14
CA ALA A 12 2.21 3.22 -8.77
C ALA A 12 2.27 4.74 -8.86
N GLU A 13 1.15 5.39 -9.22
CA GLU A 13 1.04 6.84 -9.24
C GLU A 13 1.20 7.43 -7.83
N ALA A 14 0.55 6.86 -6.81
CA ALA A 14 0.67 7.30 -5.42
C ALA A 14 2.06 7.05 -4.82
N ALA A 15 2.75 6.00 -5.25
CA ALA A 15 4.14 5.74 -4.87
C ALA A 15 5.10 6.85 -5.32
N HIS A 16 4.75 7.55 -6.40
CA HIS A 16 5.53 8.63 -7.00
C HIS A 16 5.07 10.02 -6.52
N THR A 17 3.75 10.27 -6.58
CA THR A 17 3.13 11.60 -6.35
C THR A 17 2.65 11.80 -4.92
N PHE A 18 2.42 10.70 -4.18
CA PHE A 18 1.72 10.67 -2.89
C PHE A 18 0.27 11.18 -2.93
N ASP A 19 -0.34 11.28 -4.12
CA ASP A 19 -1.77 11.55 -4.26
C ASP A 19 -2.59 10.29 -3.96
N LEU A 20 -3.39 10.34 -2.89
CA LEU A 20 -4.24 9.23 -2.44
C LEU A 20 -5.72 9.43 -2.82
N SER A 21 -6.07 10.53 -3.51
CA SER A 21 -7.45 10.91 -3.83
C SER A 21 -8.22 9.84 -4.61
N LYS A 22 -7.50 9.00 -5.37
CA LYS A 22 -8.08 7.95 -6.19
C LYS A 22 -8.27 6.62 -5.45
N PHE A 23 -7.77 6.45 -4.23
CA PHE A 23 -7.78 5.17 -3.53
C PHE A 23 -9.19 4.64 -3.27
N SER A 24 -10.11 5.51 -2.84
CA SER A 24 -11.52 5.17 -2.62
C SER A 24 -12.26 4.76 -3.90
N THR A 25 -11.67 4.99 -5.08
CA THR A 25 -12.26 4.56 -6.36
C THR A 25 -12.05 3.08 -6.66
N VAL A 26 -11.15 2.41 -5.92
CA VAL A 26 -10.77 1.01 -6.13
C VAL A 26 -10.67 0.19 -4.85
N PHE A 27 -10.47 0.81 -3.68
CA PHE A 27 -10.45 0.17 -2.37
C PHE A 27 -11.68 0.58 -1.56
N ILE A 28 -12.11 -0.31 -0.66
CA ILE A 28 -13.24 -0.04 0.25
C ILE A 28 -12.97 -0.65 1.64
N ASN A 29 -13.61 -0.08 2.66
CA ASN A 29 -13.74 -0.70 3.97
C ASN A 29 -15.09 -1.42 4.03
N ASP A 30 -15.10 -2.73 3.75
CA ASP A 30 -16.30 -3.54 3.92
C ASP A 30 -16.27 -4.21 5.31
N PRO A 31 -17.32 -4.06 6.15
CA PRO A 31 -17.33 -4.59 7.51
C PRO A 31 -17.30 -6.12 7.58
N ARG A 32 -17.60 -6.83 6.48
CA ARG A 32 -17.46 -8.30 6.39
C ARG A 32 -16.00 -8.74 6.27
N PHE A 33 -15.10 -7.81 5.91
CA PHE A 33 -13.68 -8.06 5.69
C PHE A 33 -12.81 -7.06 6.48
N PRO A 34 -12.89 -7.05 7.83
CA PRO A 34 -12.01 -6.23 8.64
C PRO A 34 -10.55 -6.68 8.50
N LEU A 35 -9.61 -5.78 8.79
CA LEU A 35 -8.19 -6.15 8.80
C LEU A 35 -7.89 -7.23 9.86
N PRO A 36 -6.99 -8.18 9.58
CA PRO A 36 -6.42 -9.05 10.59
C PRO A 36 -5.70 -8.24 11.68
N SER A 37 -5.65 -8.75 12.91
CA SER A 37 -5.10 -8.03 14.06
C SER A 37 -3.67 -7.52 13.87
N SER A 38 -2.82 -8.27 13.15
CA SER A 38 -1.45 -7.83 12.83
C SER A 38 -1.44 -6.63 11.89
N THR A 39 -2.25 -6.66 10.82
CA THR A 39 -2.35 -5.54 9.88
C THR A 39 -3.04 -4.33 10.52
N LEU A 40 -4.02 -4.54 11.40
CA LEU A 40 -4.62 -3.47 12.19
C LEU A 40 -3.58 -2.81 13.11
N GLN A 41 -2.70 -3.60 13.72
CA GLN A 41 -1.59 -3.08 14.51
C GLN A 41 -0.66 -2.20 13.66
N ASP A 42 -0.31 -2.64 12.44
CA ASP A 42 0.47 -1.80 11.52
C ASP A 42 -0.23 -0.45 11.25
N VAL A 43 -1.55 -0.46 11.05
CA VAL A 43 -2.32 0.79 10.84
C VAL A 43 -2.28 1.70 12.06
N ARG A 44 -2.47 1.17 13.27
CA ARG A 44 -2.37 1.94 14.53
C ARG A 44 -1.03 2.64 14.64
N GLU A 45 0.04 1.92 14.31
CA GLU A 45 1.41 2.41 14.38
C GLU A 45 1.73 3.43 13.29
N MET A 46 1.24 3.24 12.06
CA MET A 46 1.45 4.19 10.96
C MET A 46 0.62 5.47 11.11
N THR A 47 -0.49 5.42 11.85
CA THR A 47 -1.40 6.57 12.07
C THR A 47 -1.25 7.22 13.44
N ASP A 48 -0.34 6.71 14.28
CA ASP A 48 -0.20 7.11 15.69
C ASP A 48 -1.51 7.06 16.49
N ASN A 49 -2.41 6.15 16.14
CA ASN A 49 -3.69 5.93 16.81
C ASN A 49 -3.76 4.53 17.40
N LEU A 50 -3.11 4.33 18.56
CA LEU A 50 -3.07 3.04 19.26
C LEU A 50 -4.45 2.55 19.73
N SER A 51 -5.41 3.45 19.91
CA SER A 51 -6.79 3.14 20.31
C SER A 51 -7.71 2.70 19.17
N LEU A 52 -7.24 2.69 17.91
CA LEU A 52 -8.08 2.32 16.77
C LEU A 52 -8.62 0.88 16.90
N GLU A 53 -9.92 0.72 17.09
CA GLU A 53 -10.51 -0.59 17.38
C GLU A 53 -10.71 -1.45 16.12
N SER A 54 -10.97 -0.81 14.98
CA SER A 54 -11.17 -1.49 13.69
C SER A 54 -10.72 -0.61 12.53
N ALA A 55 -10.42 -1.26 11.41
CA ALA A 55 -10.08 -0.61 10.14
C ALA A 55 -10.33 -1.59 8.99
N GLY A 56 -10.58 -1.05 7.80
CA GLY A 56 -10.69 -1.84 6.57
C GLY A 56 -9.48 -1.68 5.66
N TYR A 57 -9.57 -2.26 4.46
CA TYR A 57 -8.44 -2.29 3.54
C TYR A 57 -8.12 -0.93 2.92
N LEU A 58 -9.12 -0.07 2.69
CA LEU A 58 -8.87 1.31 2.27
C LEU A 58 -8.08 2.07 3.33
N ASP A 59 -8.44 1.94 4.62
CA ASP A 59 -7.72 2.59 5.72
C ASP A 59 -6.25 2.14 5.77
N TYR A 60 -6.01 0.84 5.62
CA TYR A 60 -4.65 0.30 5.54
C TYR A 60 -3.85 0.92 4.39
N LYS A 61 -4.44 1.02 3.20
CA LYS A 61 -3.78 1.61 2.03
C LYS A 61 -3.48 3.08 2.26
N MET A 62 -4.43 3.83 2.82
CA MET A 62 -4.25 5.24 3.15
C MET A 62 -3.13 5.44 4.19
N ALA A 63 -3.11 4.65 5.25
CA ALA A 63 -2.08 4.69 6.29
C ALA A 63 -0.69 4.36 5.73
N TYR A 64 -0.57 3.28 4.97
CA TYR A 64 0.70 2.85 4.38
C TYR A 64 1.31 3.89 3.45
N TYR A 65 0.52 4.44 2.52
CA TYR A 65 1.05 5.43 1.58
C TYR A 65 1.30 6.81 2.23
N SER A 66 0.57 7.16 3.28
CA SER A 66 0.85 8.37 4.07
C SER A 66 2.17 8.24 4.85
N TRP A 67 2.37 7.13 5.55
CA TRP A 67 3.65 6.81 6.21
C TRP A 67 4.81 6.80 5.22
N ARG A 68 4.60 6.19 4.04
CA ARG A 68 5.59 6.18 2.96
C ARG A 68 5.94 7.58 2.47
N ARG A 69 4.93 8.44 2.25
CA ARG A 69 5.14 9.85 1.85
C ARG A 69 6.05 10.55 2.85
N ASP A 70 5.72 10.47 4.13
CA ASP A 70 6.43 11.21 5.17
C ASP A 70 7.89 10.76 5.26
N GLY A 71 8.14 9.44 5.22
CA GLY A 71 9.50 8.90 5.21
C GLY A 71 10.28 9.20 3.93
N ALA A 72 9.65 9.17 2.76
CA ALA A 72 10.29 9.51 1.49
C ALA A 72 10.65 11.00 1.41
N LEU A 73 9.75 11.90 1.84
CA LEU A 73 10.03 13.34 1.90
C LEU A 73 11.13 13.67 2.91
N HIS A 74 11.20 12.94 4.04
CA HIS A 74 12.29 13.08 5.00
C HIS A 74 13.64 12.67 4.38
N LEU A 75 13.68 11.53 3.67
CA LEU A 75 14.87 11.09 2.93
C LEU A 75 15.31 12.11 1.88
N ASP A 76 14.37 12.65 1.10
CA ASP A 76 14.65 13.64 0.06
C ASP A 76 15.32 14.89 0.66
N LYS A 77 14.76 15.44 1.75
CA LYS A 77 15.34 16.59 2.47
C LYS A 77 16.75 16.32 2.98
N LEU A 78 17.00 15.13 3.54
CA LEU A 78 18.32 14.75 4.03
C LEU A 78 19.34 14.63 2.88
N LYS A 79 18.93 14.07 1.74
CA LYS A 79 19.78 13.98 0.54
C LYS A 79 20.08 15.35 -0.04
N GLU A 80 19.10 16.25 -0.10
CA GLU A 80 19.30 17.63 -0.55
C GLU A 80 20.29 18.37 0.33
N LYS A 81 20.15 18.27 1.65
CA LYS A 81 21.09 18.85 2.61
C LYS A 81 22.51 18.31 2.43
N ALA A 82 22.68 16.98 2.38
CA ALA A 82 23.99 16.36 2.24
C ALA A 82 24.66 16.73 0.91
N LYS A 83 23.87 16.83 -0.18
CA LYS A 83 24.33 17.31 -1.48
C LYS A 83 24.78 18.78 -1.43
N ALA A 84 24.03 19.66 -0.77
CA ALA A 84 24.41 21.06 -0.59
C ALA A 84 25.72 21.21 0.21
N GLU A 85 25.99 20.28 1.12
CA GLU A 85 27.20 20.21 1.94
C GLU A 85 28.33 19.36 1.30
N ASN A 86 28.17 18.89 0.05
CA ASN A 86 29.12 18.02 -0.67
C ASN A 86 29.58 16.79 0.14
N ARG A 87 28.66 16.16 0.87
CA ARG A 87 28.93 14.97 1.68
C ARG A 87 27.86 13.90 1.51
N SER A 88 28.14 12.73 2.05
CA SER A 88 27.14 11.66 2.24
C SER A 88 26.30 11.92 3.50
N LEU A 89 25.19 11.19 3.63
CA LEU A 89 24.41 11.15 4.87
C LEU A 89 25.26 10.67 6.05
N THR A 90 25.11 11.34 7.19
CA THR A 90 25.70 10.91 8.46
C THR A 90 24.96 9.71 9.04
N GLN A 91 25.59 8.98 9.97
CA GLN A 91 24.93 7.87 10.65
C GLN A 91 23.66 8.30 11.40
N THR A 92 23.65 9.50 11.98
CA THR A 92 22.47 10.04 12.68
C THR A 92 21.32 10.30 11.71
N GLU A 93 21.61 10.87 10.54
CA GLU A 93 20.60 11.10 9.49
C GLU A 93 20.04 9.77 8.97
N VAL A 94 20.90 8.77 8.74
CA VAL A 94 20.46 7.42 8.35
C VAL A 94 19.57 6.80 9.42
N ARG A 95 19.93 6.90 10.71
CA ARG A 95 19.10 6.38 11.82
C ARG A 95 17.75 7.08 11.91
N SER A 96 17.67 8.37 11.55
CA SER A 96 16.42 9.12 11.57
C SER A 96 15.41 8.71 10.49
N LEU A 97 15.82 7.88 9.52
CA LEU A 97 14.94 7.32 8.50
C LEU A 97 14.15 6.11 9.00
N THR A 98 14.51 5.58 10.17
CA THR A 98 13.83 4.47 10.81
C THR A 98 12.82 5.02 11.81
N ASP A 99 11.56 4.60 11.68
CA ASP A 99 10.52 5.00 12.62
C ASP A 99 10.68 4.33 13.99
N LYS A 100 9.87 4.74 14.97
CA LYS A 100 9.91 4.22 16.34
C LYS A 100 9.62 2.71 16.46
N TYR A 101 9.14 2.08 15.39
CA TYR A 101 8.83 0.65 15.31
C TYR A 101 9.90 -0.11 14.50
N GLY A 102 11.00 0.53 14.12
CA GLY A 102 12.11 -0.11 13.42
C GLY A 102 11.91 -0.23 11.91
N ARG A 103 10.93 0.48 11.33
CA ARG A 103 10.62 0.40 9.89
C ARG A 103 11.23 1.57 9.15
N THR A 104 11.71 1.33 7.92
CA THR A 104 12.15 2.39 7.01
C THR A 104 11.21 2.45 5.83
N ALA A 105 10.68 3.64 5.55
CA ALA A 105 9.83 3.86 4.39
C ALA A 105 10.60 3.61 3.09
N PRO A 106 10.00 2.94 2.10
CA PRO A 106 10.60 2.85 0.77
C PRO A 106 10.81 4.25 0.18
N PRO A 107 11.88 4.47 -0.60
CA PRO A 107 12.05 5.72 -1.30
C PRO A 107 10.89 5.97 -2.29
N ARG A 108 10.75 7.24 -2.69
CA ARG A 108 9.85 7.63 -3.78
C ARG A 108 10.20 6.83 -5.04
N THR A 109 9.21 6.27 -5.71
CA THR A 109 9.44 5.64 -7.02
C THR A 109 9.76 6.70 -8.05
N GLN A 110 10.71 6.42 -8.94
CA GLN A 110 11.03 7.31 -10.06
C GLN A 110 10.02 7.15 -11.20
N GLU A 111 9.40 5.97 -11.31
CA GLU A 111 8.40 5.65 -12.33
C GLU A 111 6.99 5.89 -11.79
N THR A 112 6.13 6.48 -12.62
CA THR A 112 4.71 6.72 -12.36
C THR A 112 3.82 5.58 -12.83
N THR A 113 4.36 4.68 -13.66
CA THR A 113 3.62 3.57 -14.26
C THR A 113 4.20 2.25 -13.79
N ARG A 114 3.32 1.24 -13.70
CA ARG A 114 3.76 -0.11 -13.41
C ARG A 114 4.41 -0.73 -14.65
N ASN A 115 5.58 -1.34 -14.46
CA ASN A 115 6.31 -2.07 -15.51
C ASN A 115 6.15 -3.60 -15.47
N ILE A 116 5.39 -4.13 -14.51
CA ILE A 116 5.16 -5.58 -14.34
C ILE A 116 3.68 -5.88 -14.64
N PRO A 117 3.31 -6.82 -15.53
CA PRO A 117 1.91 -7.17 -15.74
C PRO A 117 1.31 -7.95 -14.54
N VAL A 118 0.01 -7.75 -14.26
CA VAL A 118 -0.75 -8.65 -13.36
C VAL A 118 -1.13 -9.90 -14.14
N LYS A 119 -0.73 -11.08 -13.66
CA LYS A 119 -1.24 -12.35 -14.18
C LYS A 119 -2.41 -12.82 -13.34
N PHE A 120 -3.57 -13.01 -13.97
CA PHE A 120 -4.75 -13.61 -13.34
C PHE A 120 -4.65 -15.13 -13.37
N ILE A 121 -4.77 -15.77 -12.20
CA ILE A 121 -4.65 -17.23 -12.05
C ILE A 121 -6.04 -17.86 -11.95
N SER A 122 -6.89 -17.35 -11.07
CA SER A 122 -8.25 -17.88 -10.89
C SER A 122 -9.19 -16.81 -10.34
N MET A 123 -10.49 -17.03 -10.53
CA MET A 123 -11.56 -16.16 -10.03
C MET A 123 -12.78 -16.99 -9.64
N GLY A 124 -13.33 -16.71 -8.47
CA GLY A 124 -14.65 -17.14 -8.05
C GLY A 124 -15.53 -15.94 -7.74
N ILE A 125 -16.81 -16.02 -8.10
CA ILE A 125 -17.83 -15.01 -7.76
C ILE A 125 -18.94 -15.73 -6.98
N ASN A 126 -19.31 -15.17 -5.85
CA ASN A 126 -20.44 -15.60 -5.03
C ASN A 126 -21.23 -14.35 -4.65
N ASP A 127 -22.38 -14.16 -5.31
CA ASP A 127 -23.20 -12.96 -5.21
C ASP A 127 -22.40 -11.66 -5.40
N ASP A 128 -22.27 -10.87 -4.34
CA ASP A 128 -21.59 -9.58 -4.33
C ASP A 128 -20.12 -9.69 -3.92
N ILE A 129 -19.58 -10.89 -3.74
CA ILE A 129 -18.20 -11.15 -3.33
C ILE A 129 -17.45 -11.88 -4.44
N SER A 130 -16.22 -11.47 -4.72
CA SER A 130 -15.32 -12.20 -5.60
C SER A 130 -13.96 -12.44 -4.94
N TYR A 131 -13.42 -13.65 -5.15
CA TYR A 131 -12.05 -13.98 -4.76
C TYR A 131 -11.24 -14.20 -6.02
N VAL A 132 -10.20 -13.39 -6.21
CA VAL A 132 -9.34 -13.42 -7.40
C VAL A 132 -7.91 -13.73 -6.97
N VAL A 133 -7.34 -14.80 -7.51
CA VAL A 133 -5.92 -15.11 -7.31
C VAL A 133 -5.13 -14.50 -8.45
N ILE A 134 -4.10 -13.72 -8.09
CA ILE A 134 -3.19 -13.07 -9.02
C ILE A 134 -1.74 -13.36 -8.66
N ASP A 135 -0.89 -13.28 -9.66
CA ASP A 135 0.55 -13.16 -9.54
C ASP A 135 0.95 -11.77 -10.06
N ASP A 136 1.60 -10.99 -9.22
CA ASP A 136 2.01 -9.62 -9.55
C ASP A 136 3.51 -9.46 -9.82
N GLY A 137 4.22 -10.58 -9.99
CA GLY A 137 5.67 -10.66 -10.17
C GLY A 137 6.34 -11.21 -8.92
N PRO A 138 6.44 -10.43 -7.82
CA PRO A 138 7.12 -10.88 -6.60
C PRO A 138 6.24 -11.76 -5.72
N ARG A 139 4.90 -11.77 -5.89
CA ARG A 139 4.00 -12.53 -5.02
C ARG A 139 2.81 -13.11 -5.76
N THR A 140 2.37 -14.28 -5.31
CA THR A 140 1.01 -14.77 -5.56
C THR A 140 0.13 -14.37 -4.36
N ARG A 141 -1.03 -13.76 -4.65
CA ARG A 141 -1.97 -13.31 -3.61
C ARG A 141 -3.41 -13.48 -4.06
N GLN A 142 -4.30 -13.70 -3.09
CA GLN A 142 -5.74 -13.64 -3.29
C GLN A 142 -6.23 -12.24 -2.91
N LEU A 143 -6.99 -11.62 -3.79
CA LEU A 143 -7.74 -10.40 -3.53
C LEU A 143 -9.19 -10.75 -3.22
N THR A 144 -9.77 -10.07 -2.23
CA THR A 144 -11.19 -10.09 -1.96
C THR A 144 -11.82 -8.82 -2.53
N LEU A 145 -12.81 -8.98 -3.40
CA LEU A 145 -13.53 -7.89 -4.04
C LEU A 145 -15.01 -7.91 -3.64
N ILE A 146 -15.60 -6.71 -3.54
CA ILE A 146 -17.00 -6.49 -3.22
C ILE A 146 -17.67 -5.67 -4.32
N LEU A 147 -18.85 -6.10 -4.74
CA LEU A 147 -19.71 -5.40 -5.68
C LEU A 147 -20.62 -4.42 -4.92
N VAL A 148 -20.38 -3.12 -5.11
CA VAL A 148 -21.23 -2.04 -4.56
C VAL A 148 -21.66 -1.17 -5.72
N ASP A 149 -22.96 -0.90 -5.86
CA ASP A 149 -23.53 -0.05 -6.92
C ASP A 149 -23.00 -0.40 -8.33
N LYS A 150 -22.99 -1.70 -8.65
CA LYS A 150 -22.53 -2.25 -9.94
C LYS A 150 -21.03 -2.06 -10.22
N LYS A 151 -20.23 -1.72 -9.20
CA LYS A 151 -18.79 -1.57 -9.30
C LYS A 151 -18.06 -2.44 -8.29
N TRP A 152 -16.99 -3.08 -8.74
CA TRP A 152 -16.13 -3.90 -7.89
C TRP A 152 -15.08 -3.03 -7.19
N TYR A 153 -14.87 -3.29 -5.91
CA TYR A 153 -13.87 -2.67 -5.04
C TYR A 153 -13.05 -3.76 -4.35
N ILE A 154 -11.77 -3.50 -4.06
CA ILE A 154 -10.92 -4.41 -3.29
C ILE A 154 -11.11 -4.12 -1.80
N ALA A 155 -11.61 -5.11 -1.06
CA ALA A 155 -11.85 -5.03 0.38
C ALA A 155 -10.81 -5.78 1.21
N GLY A 156 -9.87 -6.49 0.58
CA GLY A 156 -8.83 -7.20 1.31
C GLY A 156 -7.85 -7.95 0.40
N THR A 157 -6.78 -8.44 1.03
CA THR A 157 -5.79 -9.31 0.39
C THR A 157 -5.33 -10.41 1.35
N LYS A 158 -4.97 -11.57 0.80
CA LYS A 158 -4.29 -12.65 1.51
C LYS A 158 -3.08 -13.11 0.69
N GLY A 159 -1.90 -13.11 1.31
CA GLY A 159 -0.69 -13.66 0.68
C GLY A 159 -0.79 -15.18 0.53
N ILE A 160 -0.39 -15.71 -0.63
CA ILE A 160 -0.32 -17.16 -0.89
C ILE A 160 1.15 -17.59 -0.93
N SER A 161 1.97 -16.90 -1.71
CA SER A 161 3.41 -17.17 -1.80
C SER A 161 4.19 -15.91 -2.18
N ILE A 162 5.49 -15.95 -1.89
CA ILE A 162 6.47 -14.97 -2.34
C ILE A 162 7.39 -15.70 -3.32
N HIS A 163 7.65 -15.08 -4.47
CA HIS A 163 8.55 -15.60 -5.49
C HIS A 163 9.99 -15.16 -5.19
N PRO A 164 10.99 -16.02 -5.42
CA PRO A 164 12.40 -15.69 -5.23
C PRO A 164 12.90 -14.63 -6.21
#